data_AF-A0A6N6KFG2-F1
#
_entry.id   AF-A0A6N6KFG2-F1
#
_cell.length_a   1.000
_cell.length_b   1.000
_cell.length_c   1.000
_cell.angle_alpha   90.00
_cell.angle_beta   90.00
_cell.angle_gamma   90.00
#
_symmetry.space_group_name_H-M   'P 1'
#
loop_
_entity.id
_entity.type
_entity.pdbx_description
1 polymer ?
#
loop_
_entity_poly.entity_id
_entity_poly.type
_entity_poly.pdbx_seq_one_letter_code
_entity_poly.pdbx_strand_id
1 'polypeptide(L)'
;MGQKSFKYHIPKKLFFLLFICLVPLLTTGQNNHWEIGVSGGGSTYFGDVASTSGFALEPAKSGFGFFLKKELAPFFSLKTSFLSTSLTGDDYLYPDNVDRLNRGFFFDTKVVEVALSTEWEPFKKKDDHRFSPTVFLGPAVFIIDPEANFDRNKLDGIKEGIIQDQTTDYPRTFFGFIGGAGFNLRLTSGFYLNASAGLRVPFTDYLDGISAAANPEQDDWYGAALVSLSYRMSRKDDDGDGIVNKKDRCPEVAGVLAFEGCPDTDLDGIEDLVDECPLEPGVPELFGCPDSDGDGITDKSDRCPVEAGSPLNHGCPYKDSDGDGIDDMQDECPFVAGTEALKGCPEIDTDGDGILDDDDACPEIFGVTIFNGCPDSDGDGIEDSKDDCPDQFGLYEHKGCPPPLSPREIAGLINSRHIYYENGKYYPVSNQLLDEVADFLKEHSSFKVKFNGYSDAGGKRDTNKYISRKRAKNCYYYLTEKGISSSRVSYYGYGERDPVATNKTEAGRRLNRRVEIYLYE
;
A
#
# COMPACT_ATOMS: atom_id res chain seq x y z
N MET A 1 26.82 69.55 -63.46
CA MET A 1 27.68 68.46 -64.00
C MET A 1 28.65 68.09 -62.89
N GLY A 2 28.74 66.88 -62.34
CA GLY A 2 28.12 65.60 -62.63
C GLY A 2 28.35 64.68 -61.42
N GLN A 3 27.47 63.70 -61.24
CA GLN A 3 27.59 62.64 -60.24
C GLN A 3 28.97 61.95 -60.34
N LYS A 4 29.68 61.81 -59.22
CA LYS A 4 30.68 60.76 -59.05
C LYS A 4 30.27 59.85 -57.90
N SER A 5 29.65 58.74 -58.31
CA SER A 5 29.51 57.51 -57.52
C SER A 5 30.91 57.03 -57.13
N PHE A 6 31.21 56.99 -55.83
CA PHE A 6 32.33 56.22 -55.30
C PHE A 6 31.82 54.84 -54.90
N LYS A 7 32.19 53.85 -55.71
CA LYS A 7 32.02 52.42 -55.42
C LYS A 7 32.91 52.04 -54.25
N TYR A 8 32.32 51.61 -53.14
CA TYR A 8 33.05 50.88 -52.11
C TYR A 8 33.36 49.46 -52.60
N HIS A 9 34.64 49.13 -52.67
CA HIS A 9 35.13 47.79 -52.95
C HIS A 9 35.52 47.15 -51.61
N ILE A 10 34.57 46.50 -50.95
CA ILE A 10 34.84 45.68 -49.77
C ILE A 10 35.48 44.38 -50.27
N PRO A 11 36.70 44.01 -49.85
CA PRO A 11 37.31 42.75 -50.26
C PRO A 11 36.48 41.58 -49.70
N LYS A 12 35.84 40.82 -50.60
CA LYS A 12 34.96 39.66 -50.36
C LYS A 12 35.63 38.47 -49.63
N LYS A 13 36.80 38.63 -49.01
CA LYS A 13 37.54 37.54 -48.35
C LYS A 13 37.64 37.66 -46.82
N LEU A 14 37.15 38.73 -46.21
CA LEU A 14 37.14 38.87 -44.75
C LEU A 14 35.81 38.44 -44.09
N PHE A 15 34.76 38.20 -44.88
CA PHE A 15 33.45 37.75 -44.38
C PHE A 15 33.35 36.23 -44.23
N PHE A 16 34.34 35.47 -44.70
CA PHE A 16 34.25 34.01 -44.85
C PHE A 16 35.08 33.20 -43.82
N LEU A 17 35.80 33.86 -42.91
CA LEU A 17 36.73 33.19 -41.98
C LEU A 17 36.36 33.28 -40.49
N LEU A 18 35.26 33.97 -40.15
CA LEU A 18 34.71 33.99 -38.78
C LEU A 18 33.46 33.12 -38.60
N PHE A 19 33.05 32.41 -39.65
CA PHE A 19 31.87 31.53 -39.66
C PHE A 19 32.20 30.02 -39.63
N ILE A 20 33.49 29.64 -39.59
CA ILE A 20 33.92 28.25 -39.85
C ILE A 20 34.45 27.50 -38.60
N CYS A 21 34.50 28.11 -37.42
CA CYS A 21 34.93 27.42 -36.18
C CYS A 21 33.83 27.18 -35.14
N LEU A 22 32.54 27.19 -35.51
CA LEU A 22 31.42 26.95 -34.57
C LEU A 22 30.38 25.96 -35.08
N VAL A 23 30.80 25.00 -35.91
CA VAL A 23 30.01 23.81 -36.24
C VAL A 23 30.97 22.62 -36.19
N PRO A 24 30.99 21.88 -35.07
CA PRO A 24 29.97 20.86 -34.85
C PRO A 24 29.51 20.80 -33.38
N LEU A 25 28.34 21.36 -33.10
CA LEU A 25 27.53 21.06 -31.91
C LEU A 25 26.06 21.37 -32.25
N LEU A 26 25.60 20.74 -33.34
CA LEU A 26 24.19 20.70 -33.71
C LEU A 26 23.77 19.24 -33.74
N THR A 27 23.83 18.59 -32.59
CA THR A 27 23.16 17.32 -32.35
C THR A 27 22.41 17.42 -31.03
N THR A 28 21.09 17.28 -31.16
CA THR A 28 20.09 16.88 -30.17
C THR A 28 19.84 17.80 -28.96
N GLY A 29 18.78 18.59 -29.08
CA GLY A 29 18.03 19.15 -27.95
C GLY A 29 16.75 19.80 -28.46
N GLN A 30 15.58 19.17 -28.27
CA GLN A 30 14.28 19.64 -28.78
C GLN A 30 13.72 20.90 -28.06
N ASN A 31 14.56 21.66 -27.36
CA ASN A 31 14.14 22.81 -26.56
C ASN A 31 14.37 24.13 -27.30
N ASN A 32 13.55 24.35 -28.34
CA ASN A 32 13.49 25.61 -29.08
C ASN A 32 12.70 26.66 -28.27
N HIS A 33 13.33 27.24 -27.25
CA HIS A 33 12.72 28.29 -26.45
C HIS A 33 13.05 29.68 -27.01
N TRP A 34 11.99 30.45 -27.24
CA TRP A 34 12.07 31.89 -27.46
C TRP A 34 11.78 32.59 -26.13
N GLU A 35 12.52 33.64 -25.83
CA GLU A 35 12.34 34.45 -24.63
C GLU A 35 12.26 35.93 -25.04
N ILE A 36 11.25 36.62 -24.56
CA ILE A 36 11.04 38.06 -24.81
C ILE A 36 11.11 38.80 -23.48
N GLY A 37 11.78 39.95 -23.43
CA GLY A 37 11.93 40.70 -22.20
C GLY A 37 11.94 42.21 -22.39
N VAL A 38 11.59 42.91 -21.31
CA VAL A 38 11.71 44.36 -21.17
C VAL A 38 12.75 44.68 -20.11
N SER A 39 13.54 45.72 -20.33
CA SER A 39 14.70 46.09 -19.54
C SER A 39 14.58 47.54 -19.06
N GLY A 40 14.99 47.80 -17.83
CA GLY A 40 15.16 49.15 -17.28
C GLY A 40 16.44 49.23 -16.47
N GLY A 41 17.09 50.38 -16.45
CA GLY A 41 18.35 50.52 -15.73
C GLY A 41 19.01 51.86 -15.92
N GLY A 42 20.33 51.91 -15.73
CA GLY A 42 21.12 53.12 -15.84
C GLY A 42 22.39 52.94 -16.66
N SER A 43 22.84 54.03 -17.27
CA SER A 43 24.08 54.11 -18.05
C SER A 43 25.00 55.19 -17.50
N THR A 44 26.30 54.92 -17.53
CA THR A 44 27.35 55.81 -17.01
C THR A 44 28.42 55.99 -18.07
N TYR A 45 28.75 57.24 -18.36
CA TYR A 45 29.80 57.61 -19.30
C TYR A 45 31.20 57.40 -18.71
N PHE A 46 32.13 56.95 -19.54
CA PHE A 46 33.54 56.84 -19.23
C PHE A 46 34.35 57.45 -20.37
N GLY A 47 34.98 58.57 -20.07
CA GLY A 47 35.73 59.33 -21.05
C GLY A 47 36.39 60.53 -20.38
N ASP A 48 36.64 61.56 -21.14
CA ASP A 48 37.41 62.70 -20.72
C ASP A 48 36.61 63.65 -19.82
N VAL A 49 35.31 63.88 -20.02
CA VAL A 49 34.46 64.75 -19.18
C VAL A 49 33.99 64.05 -17.91
N ALA A 50 34.09 62.72 -17.82
CA ALA A 50 33.85 61.97 -16.59
C ALA A 50 34.94 60.91 -16.34
N SER A 51 35.83 61.19 -15.39
CA SER A 51 36.85 60.25 -14.90
C SER A 51 36.45 59.71 -13.54
N THR A 52 35.69 58.63 -13.51
CA THR A 52 35.49 57.88 -12.27
C THR A 52 36.66 56.92 -12.04
N SER A 53 37.27 56.97 -10.86
CA SER A 53 38.19 55.93 -10.40
C SER A 53 37.37 54.70 -9.98
N GLY A 54 37.11 53.81 -10.95
CA GLY A 54 36.37 52.55 -10.73
C GLY A 54 34.92 52.57 -11.23
N PHE A 55 34.15 51.53 -10.89
CA PHE A 55 32.75 51.33 -11.32
C PHE A 55 31.74 52.27 -10.61
N ALA A 56 32.08 53.54 -10.40
CA ALA A 56 31.14 54.49 -9.80
C ALA A 56 29.99 54.77 -10.79
N LEU A 57 28.75 54.60 -10.32
CA LEU A 57 27.51 54.71 -11.10
C LEU A 57 26.99 56.16 -11.19
N GLU A 58 27.83 57.16 -10.93
CA GLU A 58 27.39 58.56 -10.89
C GLU A 58 28.23 59.43 -11.85
N PRO A 59 27.59 60.29 -12.66
CA PRO A 59 26.14 60.42 -12.85
C PRO A 59 25.58 59.31 -13.78
N ALA A 60 24.66 58.46 -13.27
CA ALA A 60 23.89 57.54 -14.11
C ALA A 60 22.60 58.18 -14.61
N LYS A 61 22.30 57.97 -15.89
CA LYS A 61 21.02 58.33 -16.49
C LYS A 61 20.20 57.07 -16.73
N SER A 62 18.89 57.16 -16.57
CA SER A 62 18.01 56.02 -16.78
C SER A 62 17.95 55.60 -18.26
N GLY A 63 17.64 54.34 -18.49
CA GLY A 63 17.41 53.76 -19.80
C GLY A 63 16.32 52.71 -19.76
N PHE A 64 15.68 52.51 -20.91
CA PHE A 64 14.68 51.46 -21.13
C PHE A 64 15.03 50.69 -22.40
N GLY A 65 14.76 49.40 -22.41
CA GLY A 65 15.05 48.52 -23.52
C GLY A 65 14.11 47.33 -23.61
N PHE A 66 14.29 46.56 -24.66
CA PHE A 66 13.65 45.26 -24.81
C PHE A 66 14.59 44.32 -25.55
N PHE A 67 14.34 43.02 -25.44
CA PHE A 67 15.12 42.02 -26.15
C PHE A 67 14.27 40.84 -26.60
N LEU A 68 14.77 40.17 -27.63
CA LEU A 68 14.35 38.86 -28.07
C LEU A 68 15.54 37.91 -28.01
N LYS A 69 15.39 36.80 -27.28
CA LYS A 69 16.41 35.79 -27.06
C LYS A 69 15.95 34.45 -27.61
N LYS A 70 16.85 33.74 -28.29
CA LYS A 70 16.63 32.39 -28.80
C LYS A 70 17.71 31.48 -28.23
N GLU A 71 17.29 30.41 -27.57
CA GLU A 71 18.20 29.38 -27.10
C GLU A 71 18.68 28.54 -28.30
N LEU A 72 20.00 28.49 -28.52
CA LEU A 72 20.62 27.72 -29.61
C LEU A 72 21.15 26.37 -29.12
N ALA A 73 21.60 26.34 -27.87
CA ALA A 73 22.03 25.15 -27.14
C ALA A 73 21.74 25.36 -25.64
N PRO A 74 21.77 24.32 -24.79
CA PRO A 74 21.36 24.43 -23.37
C PRO A 74 22.05 25.54 -22.56
N PHE A 75 23.26 25.93 -22.94
CA PHE A 75 24.07 26.97 -22.28
C PHE A 75 24.40 28.15 -23.21
N PHE A 76 23.89 28.18 -24.45
CA PHE A 76 24.17 29.26 -25.40
C PHE A 76 22.88 29.79 -26.02
N SER A 77 22.70 31.11 -25.92
CA SER A 77 21.60 31.84 -26.51
C SER A 77 22.08 32.94 -27.45
N LEU A 78 21.29 33.23 -28.47
CA LEU A 78 21.44 34.40 -29.31
C LEU A 78 20.40 35.45 -28.89
N LYS A 79 20.83 36.68 -28.61
CA LYS A 79 20.02 37.77 -28.08
C LYS A 79 20.11 38.98 -28.98
N THR A 80 18.95 39.48 -29.42
CA THR A 80 18.84 40.80 -30.06
C THR A 80 18.27 41.76 -29.03
N SER A 81 18.97 42.85 -28.73
CA SER A 81 18.56 43.84 -27.74
C SER A 81 18.49 45.25 -28.32
N PHE A 82 17.52 46.00 -27.84
CA PHE A 82 17.35 47.43 -28.08
C PHE A 82 17.43 48.16 -26.73
N LEU A 83 18.19 49.26 -26.66
CA LEU A 83 18.28 50.11 -25.48
C LEU A 83 18.23 51.58 -25.89
N SER A 84 17.37 52.36 -25.24
CA SER A 84 17.34 53.82 -25.32
C SER A 84 17.75 54.37 -23.96
N THR A 85 18.79 55.21 -23.93
CA THR A 85 19.35 55.77 -22.70
C THR A 85 19.91 57.17 -22.97
N SER A 86 20.35 57.83 -21.90
CA SER A 86 21.14 59.06 -22.00
C SER A 86 22.48 58.88 -21.31
N LEU A 87 23.44 59.73 -21.63
CA LEU A 87 24.74 59.83 -20.98
C LEU A 87 24.93 61.30 -20.60
N THR A 88 25.68 61.56 -19.53
CA THR A 88 26.03 62.93 -19.13
C THR A 88 27.39 62.94 -18.46
N GLY A 89 28.02 64.09 -18.50
CA GLY A 89 29.23 64.39 -17.76
C GLY A 89 29.26 65.89 -17.45
N ASP A 90 29.81 66.23 -16.29
CA ASP A 90 30.02 67.60 -15.88
C ASP A 90 31.36 67.69 -15.14
N ASP A 91 32.26 68.50 -15.67
CA ASP A 91 33.57 68.75 -15.06
C ASP A 91 33.49 69.30 -13.63
N TYR A 92 32.42 70.02 -13.29
CA TYR A 92 32.23 70.57 -11.95
C TYR A 92 31.96 69.50 -10.89
N LEU A 93 31.69 68.26 -11.29
CA LEU A 93 31.60 67.12 -10.38
C LEU A 93 32.96 66.67 -9.84
N TYR A 94 34.06 67.24 -10.35
CA TYR A 94 35.44 66.91 -9.97
C TYR A 94 36.15 68.13 -9.35
N PRO A 95 35.76 68.57 -8.14
CA PRO A 95 36.25 69.81 -7.53
C PRO A 95 37.75 69.83 -7.24
N ASP A 96 38.38 68.66 -7.12
CA ASP A 96 39.82 68.54 -6.86
C ASP A 96 40.68 68.68 -8.13
N ASN A 97 40.07 68.74 -9.32
CA ASN A 97 40.76 68.90 -10.60
C ASN A 97 40.57 70.31 -11.16
N VAL A 98 41.56 71.18 -10.91
CA VAL A 98 41.53 72.60 -11.31
C VAL A 98 41.43 72.78 -12.83
N ASP A 99 42.03 71.88 -13.62
CA ASP A 99 41.97 71.95 -15.09
C ASP A 99 40.55 71.66 -15.60
N ARG A 100 39.87 70.67 -15.01
CA ARG A 100 38.45 70.39 -15.27
C ARG A 100 37.55 71.57 -14.89
N LEU A 101 37.75 72.15 -13.71
CA LEU A 101 36.99 73.34 -13.28
C LEU A 101 37.22 74.56 -14.18
N ASN A 102 38.38 74.67 -14.82
CA ASN A 102 38.68 75.77 -15.74
C ASN A 102 38.16 75.53 -17.15
N ARG A 103 38.13 74.29 -17.65
CA ARG A 103 37.53 73.96 -18.96
C ARG A 103 35.99 73.92 -18.89
N GLY A 104 35.42 73.43 -17.78
CA GLY A 104 34.00 73.58 -17.44
C GLY A 104 33.02 72.87 -18.38
N PHE A 105 33.43 71.78 -19.04
CA PHE A 105 32.60 71.08 -20.01
C PHE A 105 31.41 70.38 -19.35
N PHE A 106 30.29 70.37 -20.06
CA PHE A 106 29.08 69.65 -19.72
C PHE A 106 28.49 69.04 -20.98
N PHE A 107 27.91 67.85 -20.89
CA PHE A 107 27.15 67.29 -22.01
C PHE A 107 25.95 66.46 -21.55
N ASP A 108 24.97 66.34 -22.44
CA ASP A 108 23.92 65.33 -22.38
C ASP A 108 23.79 64.67 -23.76
N THR A 109 23.96 63.35 -23.81
CA THR A 109 23.89 62.58 -25.07
C THR A 109 22.75 61.59 -24.99
N LYS A 110 21.83 61.62 -25.97
CA LYS A 110 20.87 60.52 -26.15
C LYS A 110 21.52 59.41 -26.95
N VAL A 111 21.34 58.17 -26.49
CA VAL A 111 21.91 56.98 -27.14
C VAL A 111 20.81 55.97 -27.39
N VAL A 112 20.75 55.50 -28.64
CA VAL A 112 19.98 54.32 -29.04
C VAL A 112 20.96 53.22 -29.46
N GLU A 113 20.87 52.07 -28.82
CA GLU A 113 21.71 50.90 -29.03
C GLU A 113 20.85 49.77 -29.62
N VAL A 114 21.33 49.16 -30.71
CA VAL A 114 20.81 47.89 -31.26
C VAL A 114 21.94 46.89 -31.29
N ALA A 115 21.81 45.79 -30.55
CA ALA A 115 22.86 44.79 -30.43
C ALA A 115 22.38 43.38 -30.77
N LEU A 116 23.30 42.59 -31.32
CA LEU A 116 23.14 41.15 -31.50
C LEU A 116 24.26 40.46 -30.72
N SER A 117 23.93 39.85 -29.59
CA SER A 117 24.89 39.24 -28.69
C SER A 117 24.67 37.75 -28.50
N THR A 118 25.76 37.04 -28.28
CA THR A 118 25.73 35.68 -27.74
C THR A 118 25.73 35.77 -26.22
N GLU A 119 24.85 35.03 -25.56
CA GLU A 119 24.74 34.92 -24.11
C GLU A 119 25.11 33.47 -23.72
N TRP A 120 26.12 33.33 -22.88
CA TRP A 120 26.63 32.05 -22.37
C TRP A 120 26.25 31.89 -20.90
N GLU A 121 25.70 30.73 -20.55
CA GLU A 121 25.27 30.36 -19.19
C GLU A 121 26.19 29.23 -18.67
N PRO A 122 27.42 29.54 -18.19
CA PRO A 122 28.47 28.54 -17.95
C PRO A 122 28.14 27.46 -16.92
N PHE A 123 27.21 27.75 -16.01
CA PHE A 123 26.87 26.86 -14.88
C PHE A 123 25.43 26.33 -14.94
N LYS A 124 24.77 26.44 -16.10
CA LYS A 124 23.42 25.93 -16.29
C LYS A 124 23.45 24.40 -16.40
N LYS A 125 23.08 23.73 -15.30
CA LYS A 125 22.87 22.27 -15.26
C LYS A 125 21.51 21.90 -15.86
N LYS A 126 21.37 20.65 -16.28
CA LYS A 126 20.15 20.11 -16.92
C LYS A 126 18.94 20.13 -15.97
N ASP A 127 19.17 19.99 -14.66
CA ASP A 127 18.13 19.99 -13.63
C ASP A 127 18.13 21.25 -12.75
N ASP A 128 17.09 22.04 -13.00
CA ASP A 128 16.48 23.11 -12.20
C ASP A 128 17.39 23.94 -11.29
N HIS A 129 17.87 25.07 -11.80
CA HIS A 129 18.36 26.14 -10.92
C HIS A 129 17.56 27.42 -11.15
N ARG A 130 17.02 27.94 -10.04
CA ARG A 130 16.40 29.26 -9.95
C ARG A 130 17.36 30.41 -10.29
N PHE A 131 18.66 30.19 -10.36
CA PHE A 131 19.70 31.19 -10.62
C PHE A 131 20.71 30.68 -11.66
N SER A 132 21.05 31.49 -12.65
CA SER A 132 21.99 31.15 -13.72
C SER A 132 22.87 32.36 -14.06
N PRO A 133 24.17 32.34 -13.72
CA PRO A 133 25.11 33.37 -14.16
C PRO A 133 25.21 33.42 -15.68
N THR A 134 25.36 34.62 -16.23
CA THR A 134 25.45 34.85 -17.67
C THR A 134 26.65 35.72 -18.03
N VAL A 135 27.24 35.46 -19.19
CA VAL A 135 28.23 36.32 -19.84
C VAL A 135 27.73 36.59 -21.24
N PHE A 136 27.80 37.83 -21.71
CA PHE A 136 27.39 38.18 -23.06
C PHE A 136 28.45 38.99 -23.78
N LEU A 137 28.49 38.82 -25.10
CA LEU A 137 29.36 39.56 -26.01
C LEU A 137 28.70 39.64 -27.37
N GLY A 138 28.78 40.80 -28.04
CA GLY A 138 28.25 40.91 -29.39
C GLY A 138 28.49 42.26 -30.06
N PRO A 139 28.40 42.31 -31.40
CA PRO A 139 28.37 43.56 -32.14
C PRO A 139 27.12 44.39 -31.81
N ALA A 140 27.27 45.70 -31.89
CA ALA A 140 26.19 46.67 -31.71
C ALA A 140 26.33 47.87 -32.64
N VAL A 141 25.18 48.51 -32.89
CA VAL A 141 25.06 49.79 -33.57
C VAL A 141 24.59 50.81 -32.54
N PHE A 142 25.33 51.91 -32.42
CA PHE A 142 25.04 53.02 -31.51
C PHE A 142 24.65 54.24 -32.35
N ILE A 143 23.48 54.80 -32.06
CA ILE A 143 23.01 56.06 -32.64
C ILE A 143 23.02 57.09 -31.53
N ILE A 144 23.82 58.15 -31.70
CA ILE A 144 24.07 59.15 -30.66
C ILE A 144 23.60 60.54 -31.10
N ASP A 145 23.12 61.31 -30.15
CA ASP A 145 22.73 62.72 -30.30
C ASP A 145 23.30 63.53 -29.12
N PRO A 146 24.63 63.82 -29.13
CA PRO A 146 25.31 64.57 -28.09
C PRO A 146 25.05 66.08 -28.16
N GLU A 147 24.78 66.67 -27.00
CA GLU A 147 24.62 68.10 -26.77
C GLU A 147 25.70 68.59 -25.79
N ALA A 148 26.87 69.01 -26.30
CA ALA A 148 27.96 69.57 -25.51
C ALA A 148 27.78 71.08 -25.25
N ASN A 149 28.07 71.52 -24.02
CA ASN A 149 28.05 72.91 -23.58
C ASN A 149 29.44 73.36 -23.12
N PHE A 150 29.89 74.49 -23.70
CA PHE A 150 31.22 75.08 -23.46
C PHE A 150 31.15 76.48 -22.82
N ASP A 151 29.97 76.96 -22.42
CA ASP A 151 29.73 78.35 -21.97
C ASP A 151 30.50 78.69 -20.70
N ARG A 152 30.91 77.67 -19.93
CA ARG A 152 31.62 77.81 -18.65
C ARG A 152 33.15 77.83 -18.81
N ASN A 153 33.67 77.68 -20.02
CA ASN A 153 35.12 77.61 -20.28
C ASN A 153 35.84 78.92 -19.94
N LYS A 154 36.97 78.81 -19.23
CA LYS A 154 37.86 79.92 -18.85
C LYS A 154 39.26 79.80 -19.48
N LEU A 155 39.54 78.72 -20.22
CA LEU A 155 40.84 78.46 -20.82
C LEU A 155 40.88 78.95 -22.28
N ASP A 156 41.78 79.90 -22.55
CA ASP A 156 42.00 80.41 -23.91
C ASP A 156 42.66 79.38 -24.83
N GLY A 157 43.53 78.52 -24.28
CA GLY A 157 44.36 77.57 -25.05
C GLY A 157 43.59 76.43 -25.75
N ILE A 158 42.31 76.23 -25.40
CA ILE A 158 41.46 75.17 -25.98
C ILE A 158 40.33 75.72 -26.85
N LYS A 159 40.25 77.05 -27.05
CA LYS A 159 39.18 77.68 -27.83
C LYS A 159 39.14 77.22 -29.28
N GLU A 160 40.29 76.97 -29.91
CA GLU A 160 40.36 76.45 -31.28
C GLU A 160 39.77 75.02 -31.35
N GLY A 161 40.09 74.17 -30.37
CA GLY A 161 39.50 72.83 -30.25
C GLY A 161 37.99 72.87 -30.02
N ILE A 162 37.50 73.79 -29.17
CA ILE A 162 36.06 73.98 -28.94
C ILE A 162 35.33 74.38 -30.22
N ILE A 163 35.88 75.34 -30.98
CA ILE A 163 35.30 75.76 -32.27
C ILE A 163 35.30 74.57 -33.24
N GLN A 164 36.36 73.77 -33.25
CA GLN A 164 36.43 72.57 -34.08
C GLN A 164 35.32 71.57 -33.69
N ASP A 165 35.13 71.26 -32.42
CA ASP A 165 34.09 70.32 -31.97
C ASP A 165 32.67 70.83 -32.27
N GLN A 166 32.44 72.14 -32.16
CA GLN A 166 31.14 72.76 -32.48
C GLN A 166 30.81 72.78 -33.98
N THR A 167 31.83 72.74 -34.85
CA THR A 167 31.66 72.88 -36.30
C THR A 167 31.91 71.61 -37.10
N THR A 168 32.51 70.59 -36.47
CA THR A 168 32.81 69.31 -37.11
C THR A 168 31.53 68.52 -37.34
N ASP A 169 31.31 68.09 -38.59
CA ASP A 169 30.26 67.15 -38.96
C ASP A 169 30.80 65.72 -38.84
N TYR A 170 30.46 65.03 -37.75
CA TYR A 170 30.84 63.65 -37.48
C TYR A 170 29.64 62.71 -37.57
N PRO A 171 29.85 61.42 -37.90
CA PRO A 171 28.75 60.46 -38.01
C PRO A 171 28.01 60.33 -36.68
N ARG A 172 26.69 60.21 -36.72
CA ARG A 172 25.85 59.96 -35.54
C ARG A 172 25.59 58.47 -35.30
N THR A 173 26.18 57.60 -36.13
CA THR A 173 25.98 56.14 -36.07
C THR A 173 27.32 55.44 -36.08
N PHE A 174 27.54 54.60 -35.06
CA PHE A 174 28.79 53.91 -34.83
C PHE A 174 28.56 52.41 -34.71
N PHE A 175 29.53 51.64 -35.19
CA PHE A 175 29.58 50.19 -35.02
C PHE A 175 30.59 49.87 -33.93
N GLY A 176 30.18 49.07 -32.96
CA GLY A 176 31.07 48.69 -31.87
C GLY A 176 30.66 47.37 -31.24
N PHE A 177 31.07 47.16 -29.99
CA PHE A 177 30.79 45.94 -29.25
C PHE A 177 30.17 46.23 -27.89
N ILE A 178 29.32 45.32 -27.47
CA ILE A 178 28.85 45.23 -26.09
C ILE A 178 29.39 43.95 -25.47
N GLY A 179 29.77 44.02 -24.20
CA GLY A 179 30.23 42.85 -23.46
C GLY A 179 30.01 43.01 -21.97
N GLY A 180 29.61 41.95 -21.29
CA GLY A 180 29.32 42.05 -19.88
C GLY A 180 28.94 40.71 -19.24
N ALA A 181 28.49 40.82 -18.00
CA ALA A 181 28.07 39.69 -17.20
C ALA A 181 26.76 40.01 -16.47
N GLY A 182 26.06 38.97 -16.08
CA GLY A 182 24.79 39.09 -15.39
C GLY A 182 24.38 37.78 -14.76
N PHE A 183 23.10 37.70 -14.45
CA PHE A 183 22.46 36.48 -14.02
C PHE A 183 20.97 36.51 -14.36
N ASN A 184 20.43 35.32 -14.56
CA ASN A 184 19.01 35.04 -14.78
C ASN A 184 18.45 34.36 -13.53
N LEU A 185 17.31 34.84 -13.05
CA LEU A 185 16.55 34.29 -11.93
C LEU A 185 15.20 33.78 -12.45
N ARG A 186 14.91 32.50 -12.31
CA ARG A 186 13.61 31.91 -12.67
C ARG A 186 12.59 32.24 -11.57
N LEU A 187 11.56 33.01 -11.92
CA LEU A 187 10.46 33.36 -11.01
C LEU A 187 9.35 32.29 -11.06
N THR A 188 8.98 31.84 -12.26
CA THR A 188 7.99 30.77 -12.50
C THR A 188 8.44 29.87 -13.67
N SER A 189 7.60 28.94 -14.14
CA SER A 189 7.92 28.14 -15.34
C SER A 189 8.14 28.98 -16.61
N GLY A 190 7.51 30.15 -16.70
CA GLY A 190 7.63 31.05 -17.84
C GLY A 190 8.35 32.37 -17.57
N PHE A 191 8.33 32.90 -16.34
CA PHE A 191 8.86 34.24 -16.05
C PHE A 191 10.26 34.22 -15.43
N TYR A 192 11.11 35.15 -15.88
CA TYR A 192 12.49 35.32 -15.45
C TYR A 192 12.79 36.78 -15.10
N LEU A 193 13.57 37.00 -14.03
CA LEU A 193 14.18 38.27 -13.69
C LEU A 193 15.67 38.21 -14.07
N ASN A 194 16.15 39.19 -14.82
CA ASN A 194 17.51 39.20 -15.36
C ASN A 194 18.20 40.45 -14.83
N ALA A 195 19.42 40.35 -14.33
CA ALA A 195 20.23 41.52 -13.99
C ALA A 195 21.57 41.41 -14.72
N SER A 196 21.99 42.47 -15.39
CA SER A 196 23.21 42.48 -16.21
C SER A 196 23.93 43.81 -16.14
N ALA A 197 25.25 43.78 -16.13
CA ALA A 197 26.11 44.94 -16.27
C ALA A 197 27.15 44.69 -17.37
N GLY A 198 27.50 45.72 -18.13
CA GLY A 198 28.47 45.57 -19.21
C GLY A 198 29.03 46.87 -19.74
N LEU A 199 30.02 46.73 -20.60
CA LEU A 199 30.70 47.79 -21.32
C LEU A 199 30.17 47.91 -22.74
N ARG A 200 30.10 49.15 -23.23
CA ARG A 200 29.74 49.51 -24.59
C ARG A 200 30.87 50.31 -25.19
N VAL A 201 31.44 49.78 -26.25
CA VAL A 201 32.63 50.34 -26.89
C VAL A 201 32.25 50.72 -28.32
N PRO A 202 31.79 51.97 -28.56
CA PRO A 202 31.40 52.46 -29.88
C PRO A 202 32.58 52.84 -30.79
N PHE A 203 33.81 52.90 -30.25
CA PHE A 203 35.02 53.36 -30.95
C PHE A 203 34.87 54.77 -31.53
N THR A 204 34.47 55.70 -30.67
CA THR A 204 34.34 57.11 -31.02
C THR A 204 34.67 57.97 -29.82
N ASP A 205 35.38 59.05 -30.10
CA ASP A 205 35.68 60.15 -29.18
C ASP A 205 34.60 61.24 -29.22
N TYR A 206 33.50 61.01 -29.94
CA TYR A 206 32.39 61.97 -30.03
C TYR A 206 31.16 61.51 -29.25
N LEU A 207 31.33 60.64 -28.24
CA LEU A 207 30.20 60.12 -27.47
C LEU A 207 29.56 61.22 -26.60
N ASP A 208 30.36 62.15 -26.10
CA ASP A 208 29.91 63.37 -25.44
C ASP A 208 29.86 64.60 -26.36
N GLY A 209 30.35 64.45 -27.59
CA GLY A 209 30.42 65.49 -28.60
C GLY A 209 31.65 66.40 -28.50
N ILE A 210 32.67 66.00 -27.72
CA ILE A 210 33.90 66.75 -27.46
C ILE A 210 35.09 65.88 -27.84
N SER A 211 35.92 66.33 -28.77
CA SER A 211 37.10 65.57 -29.22
C SER A 211 38.34 66.46 -29.22
N ALA A 212 38.40 67.43 -30.14
CA ALA A 212 39.56 68.28 -30.34
C ALA A 212 39.84 69.20 -29.13
N ALA A 213 38.81 69.61 -28.39
CA ALA A 213 38.94 70.44 -27.20
C ALA A 213 39.45 69.69 -25.97
N ALA A 214 39.47 68.35 -26.01
CA ALA A 214 39.85 67.50 -24.91
C ALA A 214 40.99 66.53 -25.27
N ASN A 215 40.66 65.34 -25.78
CA ASN A 215 41.56 64.18 -25.90
C ASN A 215 41.33 63.40 -27.22
N PRO A 216 41.64 63.99 -28.38
CA PRO A 216 41.33 63.42 -29.70
C PRO A 216 41.98 62.06 -30.03
N GLU A 217 42.81 61.53 -29.13
CA GLU A 217 43.54 60.26 -29.29
C GLU A 217 42.91 59.09 -28.50
N GLN A 218 41.84 59.30 -27.72
CA GLN A 218 41.28 58.26 -26.84
C GLN A 218 39.75 58.16 -26.94
N ASP A 219 39.26 57.13 -27.63
CA ASP A 219 37.82 56.85 -27.74
C ASP A 219 37.11 56.69 -26.39
N ASP A 220 35.87 57.16 -26.35
CA ASP A 220 34.98 57.03 -25.21
C ASP A 220 34.21 55.72 -25.20
N TRP A 221 33.74 55.35 -24.02
CA TRP A 221 32.89 54.20 -23.80
C TRP A 221 31.87 54.48 -22.69
N TYR A 222 30.88 53.61 -22.56
CA TYR A 222 29.92 53.73 -21.45
C TYR A 222 29.61 52.37 -20.86
N GLY A 223 29.32 52.35 -19.57
CA GLY A 223 28.78 51.21 -18.86
C GLY A 223 27.26 51.28 -18.83
N ALA A 224 26.59 50.13 -18.82
CA ALA A 224 25.17 50.11 -18.46
C ALA A 224 24.85 48.90 -17.58
N ALA A 225 24.02 49.15 -16.56
CA ALA A 225 23.48 48.17 -15.64
C ALA A 225 21.95 48.12 -15.82
N LEU A 226 21.43 46.94 -16.18
CA LEU A 226 20.04 46.72 -16.56
C LEU A 226 19.42 45.61 -15.70
N VAL A 227 18.18 45.81 -15.29
CA VAL A 227 17.29 44.79 -14.74
C VAL A 227 16.16 44.56 -15.72
N SER A 228 15.84 43.30 -16.00
CA SER A 228 14.84 42.93 -17.02
C SER A 228 13.88 41.88 -16.54
N LEU A 229 12.61 42.01 -16.90
CA LEU A 229 11.60 40.97 -16.74
C LEU A 229 11.38 40.31 -18.10
N SER A 230 11.50 38.99 -18.18
CA SER A 230 11.33 38.23 -19.42
C SER A 230 10.39 37.04 -19.26
N TYR A 231 9.77 36.65 -20.38
CA TYR A 231 8.91 35.49 -20.49
C TYR A 231 9.48 34.52 -21.53
N ARG A 232 9.71 33.27 -21.12
CA ARG A 232 10.18 32.16 -21.95
C ARG A 232 8.98 31.35 -22.42
N MET A 233 8.85 31.25 -23.74
CA MET A 233 7.85 30.44 -24.42
C MET A 233 8.31 28.97 -24.38
N SER A 234 7.74 28.16 -23.49
CA SER A 234 7.94 26.71 -23.43
C SER A 234 6.72 25.97 -23.96
N ARG A 235 6.93 24.80 -24.60
CA ARG A 235 5.85 23.84 -24.88
C ARG A 235 5.58 23.04 -23.60
N LYS A 236 4.31 22.68 -23.36
CA LYS A 236 3.87 21.93 -22.18
C LYS A 236 4.45 20.51 -22.20
N ASP A 237 5.06 20.14 -21.09
CA ASP A 237 5.71 18.87 -20.74
C ASP A 237 5.40 18.74 -19.24
N ASP A 238 4.37 17.94 -18.91
CA ASP A 238 3.73 17.94 -17.59
C ASP A 238 4.47 17.05 -16.58
N ASP A 239 5.08 15.95 -17.02
CA ASP A 239 5.80 14.98 -16.20
C ASP A 239 7.34 15.13 -16.27
N GLY A 240 7.84 15.91 -17.24
CA GLY A 240 9.23 16.33 -17.31
C GLY A 240 10.19 15.26 -17.81
N ASP A 241 9.70 14.25 -18.54
CA ASP A 241 10.52 13.19 -19.12
C ASP A 241 11.32 13.64 -20.37
N GLY A 242 11.02 14.86 -20.85
CA GLY A 242 11.64 15.48 -22.02
C GLY A 242 10.87 15.24 -23.32
N ILE A 243 9.70 14.62 -23.27
CA ILE A 243 8.76 14.39 -24.37
C ILE A 243 7.57 15.32 -24.16
N VAL A 244 7.34 16.21 -25.12
CA VAL A 244 6.21 17.15 -25.03
C VAL A 244 4.88 16.40 -25.01
N ASN A 245 3.91 16.83 -24.18
CA ASN A 245 2.58 16.18 -24.05
C ASN A 245 1.87 15.81 -25.37
N LYS A 246 2.16 16.52 -26.46
CA LYS A 246 1.57 16.25 -27.78
C LYS A 246 2.12 14.97 -28.45
N LYS A 247 3.34 14.57 -28.07
CA LYS A 247 4.08 13.41 -28.57
C LYS A 247 4.23 12.32 -27.52
N ASP A 248 3.88 12.64 -26.29
CA ASP A 248 3.94 11.76 -25.16
C ASP A 248 2.66 10.91 -25.09
N ARG A 249 2.82 9.58 -25.06
CA ARG A 249 1.72 8.64 -24.86
C ARG A 249 1.25 8.60 -23.41
N CYS A 250 2.11 8.97 -22.46
CA CYS A 250 1.86 8.97 -21.02
C CYS A 250 2.15 10.34 -20.35
N PRO A 251 1.49 11.46 -20.75
CA PRO A 251 1.87 12.83 -20.37
C PRO A 251 1.85 13.22 -18.88
N GLU A 252 1.45 12.31 -18.00
CA GLU A 252 1.37 12.53 -16.54
C GLU A 252 2.39 11.68 -15.77
N VAL A 253 3.07 10.75 -16.44
CA VAL A 253 3.94 9.74 -15.81
C VAL A 253 5.19 9.60 -16.66
N ALA A 254 6.31 10.10 -16.12
CA ALA A 254 7.56 10.16 -16.84
C ALA A 254 8.01 8.78 -17.32
N GLY A 255 8.33 8.68 -18.61
CA GLY A 255 8.75 7.43 -19.22
C GLY A 255 10.00 7.53 -20.07
N VAL A 256 10.17 6.54 -20.95
CA VAL A 256 11.35 6.41 -21.81
C VAL A 256 11.00 6.64 -23.28
N LEU A 257 12.00 7.09 -24.04
CA LEU A 257 11.85 7.37 -25.46
C LEU A 257 11.47 6.12 -26.28
N ALA A 258 11.89 4.92 -25.84
CA ALA A 258 11.56 3.65 -26.49
C ALA A 258 10.03 3.41 -26.55
N PHE A 259 9.29 3.92 -25.56
CA PHE A 259 7.84 3.75 -25.41
C PHE A 259 7.09 5.08 -25.54
N GLU A 260 7.67 6.04 -26.28
CA GLU A 260 7.07 7.36 -26.55
C GLU A 260 6.59 8.10 -25.27
N GLY A 261 7.34 7.97 -24.18
CA GLY A 261 7.05 8.64 -22.89
C GLY A 261 6.33 7.79 -21.86
N CYS A 262 6.08 6.51 -22.15
CA CYS A 262 5.56 5.59 -21.15
C CYS A 262 6.67 4.90 -20.33
N PRO A 263 6.40 4.59 -19.05
CA PRO A 263 7.36 3.98 -18.15
C PRO A 263 7.60 2.49 -18.46
N ASP A 264 8.79 2.05 -18.10
CA ASP A 264 9.27 0.66 -18.05
C ASP A 264 10.09 0.59 -16.75
N THR A 265 9.45 0.09 -15.70
CA THR A 265 9.89 0.25 -14.32
C THR A 265 11.00 -0.73 -13.95
N ASP A 266 10.98 -1.95 -14.47
CA ASP A 266 11.98 -2.99 -14.19
C ASP A 266 13.03 -3.16 -15.30
N LEU A 267 12.88 -2.45 -16.42
CA LEU A 267 13.84 -2.34 -17.52
C LEU A 267 14.01 -3.65 -18.30
N ASP A 268 12.97 -4.47 -18.38
CA ASP A 268 12.97 -5.70 -19.17
C ASP A 268 12.68 -5.47 -20.67
N GLY A 269 12.30 -4.24 -21.03
CA GLY A 269 12.01 -3.83 -22.40
C GLY A 269 10.53 -3.92 -22.78
N ILE A 270 9.64 -4.04 -21.81
CA ILE A 270 8.18 -4.05 -21.95
C ILE A 270 7.61 -2.83 -21.19
N GLU A 271 6.68 -2.09 -21.81
CA GLU A 271 6.08 -0.93 -21.14
C GLU A 271 5.16 -1.39 -20.00
N ASP A 272 5.16 -0.70 -18.85
CA ASP A 272 4.37 -1.06 -17.65
C ASP A 272 2.88 -1.32 -17.93
N LEU A 273 2.35 -0.71 -19.00
CA LEU A 273 0.95 -0.84 -19.41
C LEU A 273 0.60 -2.24 -19.94
N VAL A 274 1.57 -2.93 -20.55
CA VAL A 274 1.38 -4.26 -21.17
C VAL A 274 2.19 -5.35 -20.47
N ASP A 275 2.96 -4.97 -19.46
CA ASP A 275 3.70 -5.85 -18.58
C ASP A 275 2.77 -6.40 -17.47
N GLU A 276 2.69 -7.72 -17.34
CA GLU A 276 1.95 -8.39 -16.26
C GLU A 276 2.70 -8.40 -14.92
N CYS A 277 4.01 -8.18 -14.95
CA CYS A 277 4.92 -8.13 -13.80
C CYS A 277 5.81 -6.86 -13.77
N PRO A 278 5.26 -5.62 -13.73
CA PRO A 278 6.02 -4.36 -13.96
C PRO A 278 7.15 -4.01 -12.97
N LEU A 279 7.43 -4.86 -11.99
CA LEU A 279 8.46 -4.66 -10.96
C LEU A 279 9.53 -5.77 -10.99
N GLU A 280 9.37 -6.78 -11.81
CA GLU A 280 10.19 -7.99 -11.86
C GLU A 280 10.51 -8.33 -13.31
N PRO A 281 11.78 -8.18 -13.73
CA PRO A 281 12.11 -8.25 -15.15
C PRO A 281 11.84 -9.63 -15.72
N GLY A 282 11.09 -9.70 -16.81
CA GLY A 282 10.70 -10.94 -17.45
C GLY A 282 11.06 -11.02 -18.92
N VAL A 283 10.35 -11.92 -19.62
CA VAL A 283 10.54 -12.17 -21.05
C VAL A 283 9.29 -11.81 -21.86
N PRO A 284 9.44 -11.34 -23.11
CA PRO A 284 8.29 -10.98 -23.95
C PRO A 284 7.32 -12.12 -24.21
N GLU A 285 7.80 -13.37 -24.27
CA GLU A 285 6.98 -14.57 -24.44
C GLU A 285 5.98 -14.78 -23.30
N LEU A 286 6.27 -14.21 -22.12
CA LEU A 286 5.49 -14.32 -20.89
C LEU A 286 5.00 -12.95 -20.38
N PHE A 287 4.82 -11.99 -21.31
CA PHE A 287 4.28 -10.66 -21.01
C PHE A 287 4.99 -9.92 -19.87
N GLY A 288 6.33 -10.05 -19.78
CA GLY A 288 7.14 -9.36 -18.78
C GLY A 288 7.26 -10.04 -17.44
N CYS A 289 6.72 -11.26 -17.31
CA CYS A 289 6.94 -12.05 -16.11
C CYS A 289 8.19 -12.94 -16.18
N PRO A 290 8.88 -13.16 -15.04
CA PRO A 290 10.04 -14.04 -14.96
C PRO A 290 9.65 -15.52 -15.08
N ASP A 291 10.57 -16.29 -15.65
CA ASP A 291 10.57 -17.75 -15.75
C ASP A 291 12.00 -18.21 -15.44
N SER A 292 12.20 -18.59 -14.18
CA SER A 292 13.51 -18.79 -13.56
C SER A 292 14.20 -20.08 -14.00
N ASP A 293 13.45 -21.12 -14.36
CA ASP A 293 13.99 -22.39 -14.84
C ASP A 293 13.81 -22.65 -16.35
N GLY A 294 13.04 -21.79 -17.02
CA GLY A 294 12.89 -21.77 -18.47
C GLY A 294 11.98 -22.86 -19.02
N ASP A 295 11.05 -23.37 -18.21
CA ASP A 295 10.12 -24.42 -18.63
C ASP A 295 8.88 -23.89 -19.39
N GLY A 296 8.74 -22.57 -19.48
CA GLY A 296 7.67 -21.88 -20.18
C GLY A 296 6.46 -21.52 -19.31
N ILE A 297 6.57 -21.66 -17.99
CA ILE A 297 5.56 -21.24 -17.00
C ILE A 297 6.15 -20.10 -16.18
N THR A 298 5.36 -19.06 -15.91
CA THR A 298 5.84 -17.94 -15.09
C THR A 298 6.09 -18.38 -13.66
N ASP A 299 7.09 -17.82 -12.97
CA ASP A 299 7.42 -18.14 -11.57
C ASP A 299 6.21 -18.07 -10.63
N LYS A 300 5.26 -17.19 -10.93
CA LYS A 300 4.01 -17.02 -10.17
C LYS A 300 3.01 -18.16 -10.38
N SER A 301 3.03 -18.80 -11.54
CA SER A 301 2.16 -19.91 -11.94
C SER A 301 2.83 -21.28 -11.80
N ASP A 302 4.15 -21.28 -11.58
CA ASP A 302 4.98 -22.45 -11.40
C ASP A 302 5.01 -22.89 -9.92
N ARG A 303 4.73 -24.17 -9.67
CA ARG A 303 4.84 -24.77 -8.32
C ARG A 303 6.29 -25.09 -7.94
N CYS A 304 7.16 -25.25 -8.92
CA CYS A 304 8.58 -25.53 -8.78
C CYS A 304 9.44 -24.52 -9.57
N PRO A 305 9.44 -23.20 -9.25
CA PRO A 305 10.04 -22.14 -10.08
C PRO A 305 11.56 -22.23 -10.35
N VAL A 306 12.25 -23.25 -9.85
CA VAL A 306 13.70 -23.43 -9.98
C VAL A 306 14.06 -24.81 -10.53
N GLU A 307 13.09 -25.66 -10.85
CA GLU A 307 13.28 -27.01 -11.33
C GLU A 307 12.29 -27.32 -12.46
N ALA A 308 12.77 -27.16 -13.70
CA ALA A 308 11.95 -27.24 -14.89
C ALA A 308 11.04 -28.47 -14.92
N GLY A 309 9.75 -28.22 -15.13
CA GLY A 309 8.72 -29.24 -15.17
C GLY A 309 7.94 -29.21 -16.47
N SER A 310 6.74 -29.79 -16.40
CA SER A 310 5.81 -29.76 -17.53
C SER A 310 4.57 -28.95 -17.17
N PRO A 311 3.90 -28.31 -18.14
CA PRO A 311 2.62 -27.64 -17.92
C PRO A 311 1.53 -28.58 -17.36
N LEU A 312 1.59 -29.88 -17.66
CA LEU A 312 0.70 -30.88 -17.08
C LEU A 312 0.86 -31.01 -15.57
N ASN A 313 2.07 -30.78 -15.06
CA ASN A 313 2.40 -30.85 -13.63
C ASN A 313 2.70 -29.49 -13.02
N HIS A 314 2.12 -28.41 -13.58
CA HIS A 314 2.23 -27.05 -13.04
C HIS A 314 3.69 -26.60 -12.79
N GLY A 315 4.59 -26.96 -13.70
CA GLY A 315 6.00 -26.57 -13.67
C GLY A 315 6.88 -27.44 -12.78
N CYS A 316 6.35 -28.53 -12.23
CA CYS A 316 7.16 -29.52 -11.52
C CYS A 316 7.55 -30.72 -12.39
N PRO A 317 8.70 -31.35 -12.12
CA PRO A 317 9.05 -32.63 -12.74
C PRO A 317 8.11 -33.73 -12.24
N TYR A 318 7.76 -34.67 -13.12
CA TYR A 318 6.93 -35.82 -12.76
C TYR A 318 7.67 -36.78 -11.82
N LYS A 319 7.05 -37.11 -10.68
CA LYS A 319 7.55 -38.08 -9.68
C LYS A 319 6.37 -38.93 -9.18
N ASP A 320 6.57 -40.23 -9.12
CA ASP A 320 5.59 -41.22 -8.62
C ASP A 320 6.39 -42.19 -7.72
N SER A 321 6.34 -41.93 -6.42
CA SER A 321 7.22 -42.51 -5.42
C SER A 321 6.81 -43.91 -4.99
N ASP A 322 5.52 -44.25 -5.07
CA ASP A 322 5.00 -45.58 -4.72
C ASP A 322 4.52 -46.42 -5.93
N GLY A 323 4.46 -45.82 -7.11
CA GLY A 323 4.22 -46.49 -8.38
C GLY A 323 2.76 -46.83 -8.64
N ASP A 324 1.81 -46.13 -8.02
CA ASP A 324 0.37 -46.36 -8.22
C ASP A 324 -0.19 -45.70 -9.48
N GLY A 325 0.62 -44.89 -10.16
CA GLY A 325 0.30 -44.20 -11.40
C GLY A 325 -0.20 -42.76 -11.21
N ILE A 326 -0.19 -42.24 -9.98
CA ILE A 326 -0.52 -40.86 -9.63
C ILE A 326 0.79 -40.13 -9.28
N ASP A 327 0.91 -38.88 -9.73
CA ASP A 327 2.09 -38.06 -9.39
C ASP A 327 2.06 -37.70 -7.90
N ASP A 328 3.21 -37.68 -7.24
CA ASP A 328 3.38 -37.37 -5.81
C ASP A 328 2.68 -36.06 -5.39
N MET A 329 2.50 -35.08 -6.28
CA MET A 329 1.78 -33.84 -5.98
C MET A 329 0.26 -33.94 -6.09
N GLN A 330 -0.25 -34.96 -6.77
CA GLN A 330 -1.67 -35.27 -6.93
C GLN A 330 -2.11 -36.43 -6.04
N ASP A 331 -1.14 -37.12 -5.44
CA ASP A 331 -1.31 -38.22 -4.51
C ASP A 331 -1.45 -37.69 -3.07
N GLU A 332 -2.56 -37.99 -2.39
CA GLU A 332 -2.78 -37.68 -0.98
C GLU A 332 -1.97 -38.60 -0.04
N CYS A 333 -1.51 -39.75 -0.56
CA CYS A 333 -0.70 -40.75 0.11
C CYS A 333 0.58 -41.12 -0.69
N PRO A 334 1.52 -40.19 -1.00
CA PRO A 334 2.61 -40.37 -1.99
C PRO A 334 3.63 -41.50 -1.75
N PHE A 335 3.49 -42.25 -0.66
CA PHE A 335 4.41 -43.31 -0.27
C PHE A 335 3.68 -44.64 -0.04
N VAL A 336 2.37 -44.71 -0.30
CA VAL A 336 1.53 -45.87 -0.07
C VAL A 336 0.53 -46.00 -1.21
N ALA A 337 0.85 -46.90 -2.14
CA ALA A 337 0.07 -47.08 -3.36
C ALA A 337 -1.44 -47.23 -3.10
N GLY A 338 -2.23 -46.44 -3.80
CA GLY A 338 -3.69 -46.42 -3.70
C GLY A 338 -4.38 -46.48 -5.05
N THR A 339 -5.56 -45.87 -5.11
CA THR A 339 -6.37 -45.84 -6.34
C THR A 339 -6.66 -44.41 -6.76
N GLU A 340 -6.90 -44.20 -8.06
CA GLU A 340 -7.30 -42.90 -8.61
C GLU A 340 -8.61 -42.38 -7.97
N ALA A 341 -9.52 -43.27 -7.59
CA ALA A 341 -10.78 -42.90 -6.93
C ALA A 341 -10.56 -42.24 -5.55
N LEU A 342 -9.48 -42.63 -4.85
CA LEU A 342 -9.08 -42.12 -3.55
C LEU A 342 -7.83 -41.23 -3.63
N LYS A 343 -7.54 -40.67 -4.81
CA LYS A 343 -6.39 -39.78 -5.04
C LYS A 343 -5.07 -40.36 -4.49
N GLY A 344 -4.84 -41.65 -4.74
CA GLY A 344 -3.60 -42.34 -4.38
C GLY A 344 -3.56 -42.92 -2.98
N CYS A 345 -4.64 -42.80 -2.20
CA CYS A 345 -4.77 -43.50 -0.94
C CYS A 345 -5.39 -44.91 -1.09
N PRO A 346 -5.02 -45.88 -0.23
CA PRO A 346 -5.62 -47.20 -0.21
C PRO A 346 -7.05 -47.16 0.37
N GLU A 347 -7.89 -48.10 -0.04
CA GLU A 347 -9.18 -48.36 0.61
C GLU A 347 -8.93 -48.96 2.00
N ILE A 348 -9.43 -48.31 3.06
CA ILE A 348 -9.30 -48.76 4.44
C ILE A 348 -10.70 -49.06 5.00
N ASP A 349 -10.85 -50.25 5.58
CA ASP A 349 -11.99 -50.72 6.36
C ASP A 349 -11.39 -51.28 7.66
N THR A 350 -11.33 -50.43 8.67
CA THR A 350 -10.57 -50.64 9.90
C THR A 350 -11.18 -51.72 10.79
N ASP A 351 -12.51 -51.80 10.86
CA ASP A 351 -13.22 -52.75 11.70
C ASP A 351 -13.80 -53.97 10.95
N GLY A 352 -13.74 -53.95 9.62
CA GLY A 352 -14.07 -55.07 8.75
C GLY A 352 -15.57 -55.30 8.61
N ASP A 353 -16.39 -54.29 8.80
CA ASP A 353 -17.85 -54.40 8.69
C ASP A 353 -18.38 -54.32 7.24
N GLY A 354 -17.50 -53.98 6.31
CA GLY A 354 -17.77 -53.87 4.88
C GLY A 354 -18.15 -52.47 4.42
N ILE A 355 -18.04 -51.46 5.30
CA ILE A 355 -18.10 -50.03 4.98
C ILE A 355 -16.68 -49.46 5.10
N LEU A 356 -16.28 -48.64 4.13
CA LEU A 356 -14.96 -47.99 4.18
C LEU A 356 -14.97 -46.90 5.25
N ASP A 357 -13.83 -46.66 5.91
CA ASP A 357 -13.69 -45.71 7.02
C ASP A 357 -14.24 -44.31 6.69
N ASP A 358 -14.12 -43.86 5.43
CA ASP A 358 -14.63 -42.56 4.97
C ASP A 358 -16.17 -42.49 4.87
N ASP A 359 -16.81 -43.64 4.65
CA ASP A 359 -18.26 -43.81 4.57
C ASP A 359 -18.86 -44.38 5.87
N ASP A 360 -18.02 -44.74 6.84
CA ASP A 360 -18.40 -45.35 8.12
C ASP A 360 -18.63 -44.28 9.20
N ALA A 361 -19.79 -44.32 9.87
CA ALA A 361 -20.11 -43.43 10.98
C ALA A 361 -19.40 -43.84 12.30
N CYS A 362 -18.96 -45.08 12.40
CA CYS A 362 -18.28 -45.70 13.52
C CYS A 362 -17.03 -46.53 13.08
N PRO A 363 -16.02 -45.94 12.40
CA PRO A 363 -14.96 -46.68 11.67
C PRO A 363 -14.07 -47.65 12.48
N GLU A 364 -14.14 -47.60 13.82
CA GLU A 364 -13.32 -48.45 14.70
C GLU A 364 -14.13 -49.57 15.35
N ILE A 365 -15.45 -49.63 15.13
CA ILE A 365 -16.37 -50.51 15.84
C ILE A 365 -17.37 -51.10 14.86
N PHE A 366 -17.16 -52.38 14.56
CA PHE A 366 -18.02 -53.16 13.68
C PHE A 366 -19.50 -52.87 13.91
N GLY A 367 -20.20 -52.43 12.86
CA GLY A 367 -21.62 -52.19 12.92
C GLY A 367 -22.40 -52.85 11.80
N VAL A 368 -23.58 -52.29 11.55
CA VAL A 368 -24.50 -52.80 10.55
C VAL A 368 -24.80 -51.73 9.51
N THR A 369 -24.99 -52.16 8.26
CA THR A 369 -25.20 -51.25 7.13
C THR A 369 -26.42 -50.35 7.27
N ILE A 370 -27.45 -50.78 8.01
CA ILE A 370 -28.65 -49.96 8.24
C ILE A 370 -28.37 -48.73 9.10
N PHE A 371 -27.31 -48.78 9.92
CA PHE A 371 -26.83 -47.68 10.78
C PHE A 371 -25.49 -47.14 10.32
N ASN A 372 -25.16 -47.31 9.04
CA ASN A 372 -23.97 -46.74 8.41
C ASN A 372 -22.67 -47.06 9.18
N GLY A 373 -22.55 -48.33 9.62
CA GLY A 373 -21.37 -48.85 10.29
C GLY A 373 -21.40 -48.76 11.82
N CYS A 374 -22.48 -48.26 12.41
CA CYS A 374 -22.65 -48.26 13.86
C CYS A 374 -23.35 -49.52 14.41
N PRO A 375 -23.05 -49.92 15.65
CA PRO A 375 -23.61 -51.13 16.27
C PRO A 375 -25.06 -50.96 16.77
N ASP A 376 -25.76 -52.09 16.84
CA ASP A 376 -27.07 -52.32 17.48
C ASP A 376 -26.96 -53.65 18.21
N SER A 377 -26.61 -53.58 19.49
CA SER A 377 -26.14 -54.70 20.31
C SER A 377 -27.26 -55.66 20.69
N ASP A 378 -28.50 -55.18 20.86
CA ASP A 378 -29.65 -56.00 21.23
C ASP A 378 -30.62 -56.30 20.06
N GLY A 379 -30.42 -55.65 18.91
CA GLY A 379 -31.14 -55.88 17.67
C GLY A 379 -32.57 -55.35 17.70
N ASP A 380 -32.86 -54.35 18.52
CA ASP A 380 -34.21 -53.77 18.62
C ASP A 380 -34.53 -52.74 17.52
N GLY A 381 -33.53 -52.42 16.71
CA GLY A 381 -33.64 -51.49 15.58
C GLY A 381 -33.34 -50.03 15.93
N ILE A 382 -32.70 -49.79 17.07
CA ILE A 382 -32.15 -48.50 17.48
C ILE A 382 -30.63 -48.68 17.63
N GLU A 383 -29.84 -47.80 17.01
CA GLU A 383 -28.39 -47.84 17.19
C GLU A 383 -28.00 -47.61 18.66
N ASP A 384 -26.94 -48.26 19.14
CA ASP A 384 -26.49 -48.22 20.54
C ASP A 384 -26.32 -46.78 21.07
N SER A 385 -25.92 -45.84 20.21
CA SER A 385 -25.71 -44.44 20.59
C SER A 385 -27.01 -43.68 20.88
N LYS A 386 -28.15 -44.17 20.36
CA LYS A 386 -29.49 -43.60 20.49
C LYS A 386 -30.42 -44.46 21.37
N ASP A 387 -29.92 -45.58 21.86
CA ASP A 387 -30.63 -46.48 22.76
C ASP A 387 -30.36 -46.12 24.23
N ASP A 388 -31.42 -45.89 25.02
CA ASP A 388 -31.29 -45.63 26.47
C ASP A 388 -30.91 -46.92 27.24
N CYS A 389 -31.11 -48.10 26.63
CA CYS A 389 -30.84 -49.44 27.12
C CYS A 389 -30.15 -50.35 26.05
N PRO A 390 -28.94 -50.03 25.54
CA PRO A 390 -28.33 -50.68 24.35
C PRO A 390 -28.14 -52.21 24.40
N ASP A 391 -28.14 -52.79 25.61
CA ASP A 391 -27.96 -54.23 25.84
C ASP A 391 -29.29 -54.97 26.09
N GLN A 392 -30.44 -54.31 25.98
CA GLN A 392 -31.72 -54.86 26.37
C GLN A 392 -32.87 -54.42 25.46
N PHE A 393 -33.28 -55.36 24.60
CA PHE A 393 -34.35 -55.15 23.62
C PHE A 393 -35.53 -54.36 24.18
N GLY A 394 -35.81 -53.22 23.55
CA GLY A 394 -36.95 -52.38 23.87
C GLY A 394 -37.82 -52.07 22.66
N LEU A 395 -38.69 -51.09 22.86
CA LEU A 395 -39.53 -50.56 21.80
C LEU A 395 -39.12 -49.12 21.55
N TYR A 396 -39.27 -48.68 20.30
CA TYR A 396 -39.02 -47.29 19.91
C TYR A 396 -39.77 -46.27 20.77
N GLU A 397 -41.01 -46.58 21.19
CA GLU A 397 -41.82 -45.71 22.08
C GLU A 397 -41.17 -45.48 23.46
N HIS A 398 -40.27 -46.38 23.86
CA HIS A 398 -39.54 -46.37 25.11
C HIS A 398 -38.03 -46.17 24.91
N LYS A 399 -37.61 -45.68 23.73
CA LYS A 399 -36.21 -45.40 23.41
C LYS A 399 -35.28 -46.59 23.66
N GLY A 400 -35.72 -47.76 23.24
CA GLY A 400 -34.94 -49.00 23.37
C GLY A 400 -34.94 -49.63 24.76
N CYS A 401 -35.67 -49.05 25.72
CA CYS A 401 -35.91 -49.70 27.00
C CYS A 401 -37.21 -50.55 27.00
N PRO A 402 -37.28 -51.61 27.81
CA PRO A 402 -38.50 -52.38 28.01
C PRO A 402 -39.62 -51.52 28.63
N PRO A 403 -40.89 -51.82 28.33
CA PRO A 403 -42.02 -51.07 28.89
C PRO A 403 -42.06 -51.17 30.43
N PRO A 404 -42.49 -50.11 31.14
CA PRO A 404 -42.63 -50.16 32.58
C PRO A 404 -43.66 -51.20 33.00
N LEU A 405 -43.34 -51.99 34.04
CA LEU A 405 -44.24 -53.02 34.57
C LEU A 405 -45.56 -52.42 35.06
N SER A 406 -46.67 -53.12 34.81
CA SER A 406 -47.97 -52.71 35.33
C SER A 406 -48.02 -52.81 36.87
N PRO A 407 -48.90 -52.03 37.56
CA PRO A 407 -49.05 -52.13 39.01
C PRO A 407 -49.35 -53.55 39.50
N ARG A 408 -50.04 -54.36 38.69
CA ARG A 408 -50.35 -55.76 39.00
C ARG A 408 -49.12 -56.66 38.96
N GLU A 409 -48.19 -56.42 38.04
CA GLU A 409 -46.93 -57.16 37.94
C GLU A 409 -45.99 -56.79 39.08
N ILE A 410 -45.89 -55.49 39.41
CA ILE A 410 -45.13 -55.00 40.57
C ILE A 410 -45.68 -55.60 41.87
N ALA A 411 -47.01 -55.63 42.05
CA ALA A 411 -47.65 -56.30 43.18
C ALA A 411 -47.30 -57.79 43.24
N GLY A 412 -47.25 -58.47 42.09
CA GLY A 412 -46.82 -59.88 41.99
C GLY A 412 -45.39 -60.10 42.47
N LEU A 413 -44.45 -59.23 42.10
CA LEU A 413 -43.05 -59.28 42.54
C LEU A 413 -42.89 -58.97 44.03
N ILE A 414 -43.72 -58.09 44.60
CA ILE A 414 -43.75 -57.84 46.04
C ILE A 414 -44.31 -59.06 46.79
N ASN A 415 -45.36 -59.69 46.25
CA ASN A 415 -46.00 -60.86 46.86
C ASN A 415 -45.11 -62.11 46.91
N SER A 416 -44.14 -62.26 46.00
CA SER A 416 -43.20 -63.39 46.01
C SER A 416 -42.11 -63.27 47.08
N ARG A 417 -42.01 -62.12 47.76
CA ARG A 417 -41.02 -61.84 48.78
C ARG A 417 -41.62 -61.94 50.19
N HIS A 418 -40.76 -62.23 51.16
CA HIS A 418 -41.14 -62.49 52.55
C HIS A 418 -40.38 -61.59 53.51
N ILE A 419 -41.07 -61.16 54.58
CA ILE A 419 -40.45 -60.41 55.67
C ILE A 419 -40.01 -61.40 56.75
N TYR A 420 -38.72 -61.47 57.05
CA TYR A 420 -38.16 -62.44 58.00
C TYR A 420 -37.95 -61.86 59.41
N TYR A 421 -37.95 -62.75 60.40
CA TYR A 421 -37.85 -62.40 61.82
C TYR A 421 -36.83 -63.27 62.58
N GLU A 422 -36.15 -62.65 63.53
CA GLU A 422 -35.33 -63.37 64.50
C GLU A 422 -36.16 -64.13 65.54
N ASN A 423 -35.55 -65.12 66.18
CA ASN A 423 -36.20 -65.92 67.20
C ASN A 423 -36.66 -65.03 68.39
N GLY A 424 -37.90 -65.24 68.84
CA GLY A 424 -38.52 -64.47 69.93
C GLY A 424 -38.80 -62.99 69.64
N LYS A 425 -38.48 -62.48 68.44
CA LYS A 425 -38.71 -61.08 68.07
C LYS A 425 -40.03 -60.90 67.31
N TYR A 426 -40.66 -59.74 67.52
CA TYR A 426 -41.91 -59.32 66.86
C TYR A 426 -41.69 -58.28 65.77
N TYR A 427 -40.52 -57.64 65.73
CA TYR A 427 -40.13 -56.67 64.71
C TYR A 427 -39.27 -57.36 63.64
N PRO A 428 -39.42 -56.98 62.36
CA PRO A 428 -38.72 -57.63 61.27
C PRO A 428 -37.22 -57.32 61.33
N VAL A 429 -36.42 -58.15 60.66
CA VAL A 429 -34.98 -57.94 60.55
C VAL A 429 -34.66 -56.65 59.77
N SER A 430 -35.47 -56.34 58.76
CA SER A 430 -35.38 -55.12 57.95
C SER A 430 -36.78 -54.61 57.64
N ASN A 431 -36.93 -53.29 57.57
CA ASN A 431 -38.17 -52.64 57.15
C ASN A 431 -38.19 -52.33 55.63
N GLN A 432 -37.12 -52.60 54.88
CA GLN A 432 -37.01 -52.22 53.47
C GLN A 432 -38.20 -52.70 52.61
N LEU A 433 -38.59 -53.97 52.73
CA LEU A 433 -39.74 -54.49 52.00
C LEU A 433 -41.07 -53.88 52.48
N LEU A 434 -41.16 -53.45 53.73
CA LEU A 434 -42.34 -52.73 54.23
C LEU A 434 -42.40 -51.30 53.71
N ASP A 435 -41.25 -50.64 53.54
CA ASP A 435 -41.17 -49.34 52.88
C ASP A 435 -41.62 -49.46 51.41
N GLU A 436 -41.12 -50.46 50.67
CA GLU A 436 -41.56 -50.72 49.29
C GLU A 436 -43.07 -50.98 49.18
N VAL A 437 -43.64 -51.76 50.10
CA VAL A 437 -45.10 -51.98 50.16
C VAL A 437 -45.84 -50.69 50.48
N ALA A 438 -45.31 -49.85 51.37
CA ALA A 438 -45.92 -48.58 51.73
C ALA A 438 -45.95 -47.63 50.53
N ASP A 439 -44.83 -47.51 49.81
CA ASP A 439 -44.72 -46.62 48.66
C ASP A 439 -45.62 -47.09 47.51
N PHE A 440 -45.64 -48.40 47.21
CA PHE A 440 -46.58 -48.99 46.27
C PHE A 440 -48.05 -48.69 46.63
N LEU A 441 -48.43 -48.82 47.90
CA LEU A 441 -49.80 -48.55 48.34
C LEU A 441 -50.16 -47.06 48.36
N LYS A 442 -49.19 -46.14 48.50
CA LYS A 442 -49.42 -44.69 48.36
C LYS A 442 -49.73 -44.33 46.91
N GLU A 443 -48.98 -44.89 45.98
CA GLU A 443 -49.12 -44.63 44.54
C GLU A 443 -50.36 -45.32 43.95
N HIS A 444 -50.71 -46.51 44.45
CA HIS A 444 -51.82 -47.30 43.92
C HIS A 444 -52.95 -47.46 44.94
N SER A 445 -53.80 -46.42 45.03
CA SER A 445 -54.86 -46.34 46.05
C SER A 445 -55.93 -47.44 46.00
N SER A 446 -56.10 -48.11 44.85
CA SER A 446 -57.03 -49.24 44.68
C SER A 446 -56.57 -50.51 45.40
N PHE A 447 -55.26 -50.71 45.53
CA PHE A 447 -54.71 -51.92 46.13
C PHE A 447 -54.87 -51.97 47.65
N LYS A 448 -54.99 -53.17 48.17
CA LYS A 448 -55.03 -53.53 49.59
C LYS A 448 -53.96 -54.57 49.86
N VAL A 449 -53.52 -54.66 51.11
CA VAL A 449 -52.53 -55.65 51.52
C VAL A 449 -53.06 -56.51 52.66
N LYS A 450 -52.74 -57.80 52.60
CA LYS A 450 -52.92 -58.76 53.69
C LYS A 450 -51.57 -59.32 54.10
N PHE A 451 -51.25 -59.16 55.38
CA PHE A 451 -50.06 -59.76 55.98
C PHE A 451 -50.41 -61.08 56.67
N ASN A 452 -49.82 -62.17 56.20
CA ASN A 452 -49.98 -63.49 56.78
C ASN A 452 -48.72 -63.83 57.59
N GLY A 453 -48.82 -63.79 58.92
CA GLY A 453 -47.71 -64.08 59.82
C GLY A 453 -47.59 -65.56 60.15
N TYR A 454 -46.36 -66.04 60.18
CA TYR A 454 -45.98 -67.41 60.51
C TYR A 454 -44.87 -67.44 61.57
N SER A 455 -44.75 -68.57 62.26
CA SER A 455 -43.66 -68.85 63.21
C SER A 455 -42.99 -70.18 62.88
N ASP A 456 -41.83 -70.44 63.49
CA ASP A 456 -41.33 -71.80 63.57
C ASP A 456 -42.12 -72.64 64.59
N ALA A 457 -41.82 -73.94 64.65
CA ALA A 457 -42.45 -74.90 65.55
C ALA A 457 -41.69 -75.09 66.89
N GLY A 458 -40.83 -74.14 67.30
CA GLY A 458 -40.00 -74.29 68.50
C GLY A 458 -40.74 -74.11 69.83
N GLY A 459 -41.85 -73.35 69.85
CA GLY A 459 -42.66 -73.04 71.03
C GLY A 459 -43.97 -73.82 71.16
N LYS A 460 -44.76 -73.53 72.20
CA LYS A 460 -46.14 -74.03 72.33
C LYS A 460 -47.02 -73.42 71.23
N ARG A 461 -47.99 -74.19 70.72
CA ARG A 461 -48.90 -73.78 69.64
C ARG A 461 -49.57 -72.41 69.87
N ASP A 462 -50.09 -72.17 71.07
CA ASP A 462 -50.75 -70.88 71.39
C ASP A 462 -49.76 -69.72 71.41
N THR A 463 -48.53 -69.96 71.88
CA THR A 463 -47.44 -68.97 71.86
C THR A 463 -47.04 -68.65 70.42
N ASN A 464 -46.90 -69.66 69.57
CA ASN A 464 -46.58 -69.52 68.14
C ASN A 464 -47.68 -68.75 67.38
N LYS A 465 -48.94 -69.04 67.67
CA LYS A 465 -50.10 -68.30 67.14
C LYS A 465 -50.11 -66.84 67.60
N TYR A 466 -49.74 -66.59 68.86
CA TYR A 466 -49.62 -65.23 69.38
C TYR A 466 -48.47 -64.45 68.71
N ILE A 467 -47.28 -65.05 68.59
CA ILE A 467 -46.09 -64.43 68.00
C ILE A 467 -46.33 -64.07 66.52
N SER A 468 -46.82 -65.03 65.74
CA SER A 468 -47.14 -64.82 64.32
C SER A 468 -48.18 -63.70 64.11
N ARG A 469 -49.23 -63.65 64.94
CA ARG A 469 -50.22 -62.57 64.91
C ARG A 469 -49.58 -61.22 65.24
N LYS A 470 -48.69 -61.17 66.23
CA LYS A 470 -47.98 -59.93 66.61
C LYS A 470 -47.07 -59.42 65.49
N ARG A 471 -46.36 -60.30 64.80
CA ARG A 471 -45.52 -59.94 63.63
C ARG A 471 -46.34 -59.32 62.49
N ALA A 472 -47.41 -59.99 62.08
CA ALA A 472 -48.30 -59.46 61.04
C ALA A 472 -48.98 -58.16 61.48
N LYS A 473 -49.35 -58.05 62.76
CA LYS A 473 -49.90 -56.83 63.35
C LYS A 473 -48.89 -55.67 63.40
N ASN A 474 -47.61 -55.94 63.61
CA ASN A 474 -46.57 -54.92 63.57
C ASN A 474 -46.36 -54.39 62.14
N CYS A 475 -46.47 -55.24 61.12
CA CYS A 475 -46.50 -54.78 59.72
C CYS A 475 -47.69 -53.85 59.45
N TYR A 476 -48.88 -54.22 59.98
CA TYR A 476 -50.05 -53.35 59.92
C TYR A 476 -49.78 -51.98 60.55
N TYR A 477 -49.22 -51.94 61.76
CA TYR A 477 -48.94 -50.69 62.44
C TYR A 477 -47.92 -49.83 61.68
N TYR A 478 -46.87 -50.48 61.16
CA TYR A 478 -45.84 -49.82 60.37
C TYR A 478 -46.44 -49.11 59.13
N LEU A 479 -47.30 -49.79 58.36
CA LEU A 479 -47.95 -49.17 57.21
C LEU A 479 -48.92 -48.06 57.60
N THR A 480 -49.68 -48.22 58.70
CA THR A 480 -50.59 -47.16 59.16
C THR A 480 -49.84 -45.92 59.65
N GLU A 481 -48.66 -46.09 60.27
CA GLU A 481 -47.77 -45.00 60.68
C GLU A 481 -47.17 -44.29 59.46
N LYS A 482 -46.89 -45.02 58.38
CA LYS A 482 -46.48 -44.48 57.07
C LYS A 482 -47.63 -43.83 56.27
N GLY A 483 -48.82 -43.72 56.85
CA GLY A 483 -49.96 -43.01 56.26
C GLY A 483 -50.91 -43.87 55.42
N ILE A 484 -50.75 -45.19 55.40
CA ILE A 484 -51.69 -46.08 54.68
C ILE A 484 -52.98 -46.24 55.50
N SER A 485 -54.13 -46.03 54.86
CA SER A 485 -55.43 -46.18 55.52
C SER A 485 -55.60 -47.58 56.14
N SER A 486 -56.04 -47.62 57.40
CA SER A 486 -56.27 -48.85 58.15
C SER A 486 -57.25 -49.81 57.47
N SER A 487 -58.18 -49.29 56.66
CA SER A 487 -59.12 -50.12 55.89
C SER A 487 -58.47 -50.89 54.74
N ARG A 488 -57.27 -50.50 54.31
CA ARG A 488 -56.51 -51.13 53.21
C ARG A 488 -55.49 -52.16 53.68
N VAL A 489 -55.33 -52.32 55.00
CA VAL A 489 -54.33 -53.20 55.58
C VAL A 489 -55.02 -54.22 56.48
N SER A 490 -54.83 -55.50 56.19
CA SER A 490 -55.34 -56.60 57.00
C SER A 490 -54.21 -57.51 57.45
N TYR A 491 -54.38 -58.21 58.57
CA TYR A 491 -53.36 -59.12 59.08
C TYR A 491 -53.97 -60.36 59.73
N TYR A 492 -53.27 -61.48 59.62
CA TYR A 492 -53.65 -62.73 60.26
C TYR A 492 -52.41 -63.50 60.74
N GLY A 493 -52.52 -64.19 61.87
CA GLY A 493 -51.44 -65.02 62.42
C GLY A 493 -51.79 -66.51 62.31
N TYR A 494 -51.01 -67.25 61.54
CA TYR A 494 -51.23 -68.68 61.29
C TYR A 494 -50.53 -69.59 62.29
N GLY A 495 -49.59 -69.07 63.08
CA GLY A 495 -48.74 -69.86 63.97
C GLY A 495 -47.70 -70.65 63.19
N GLU A 496 -47.47 -71.88 63.62
CA GLU A 496 -46.50 -72.82 63.03
C GLU A 496 -47.04 -73.60 61.81
N ARG A 497 -48.24 -73.24 61.32
CA ARG A 497 -48.86 -73.87 60.15
C ARG A 497 -48.12 -73.48 58.86
N ASP A 498 -48.26 -74.29 57.83
CA ASP A 498 -47.73 -74.05 56.47
C ASP A 498 -46.22 -73.69 56.45
N PRO A 499 -45.34 -74.57 56.98
CA PRO A 499 -43.90 -74.34 56.95
C PRO A 499 -43.37 -74.42 55.50
N VAL A 500 -42.54 -73.46 55.11
CA VAL A 500 -41.84 -73.43 53.81
C VAL A 500 -40.50 -74.17 53.84
N ALA A 501 -40.00 -74.49 55.04
CA ALA A 501 -38.78 -75.25 55.25
C ALA A 501 -38.86 -76.14 56.50
N THR A 502 -37.91 -77.05 56.65
CA THR A 502 -37.87 -77.96 57.82
C THR A 502 -37.64 -77.21 59.13
N ASN A 503 -38.48 -77.46 60.15
CA ASN A 503 -38.28 -76.90 61.49
C ASN A 503 -37.13 -77.59 62.28
N LYS A 504 -36.49 -78.61 61.70
CA LYS A 504 -35.39 -79.34 62.35
C LYS A 504 -34.10 -78.53 62.41
N THR A 505 -33.83 -77.69 61.41
CA THR A 505 -32.61 -76.87 61.35
C THR A 505 -32.90 -75.41 61.67
N GLU A 506 -31.90 -74.67 62.16
CA GLU A 506 -32.08 -73.23 62.43
C GLU A 506 -32.32 -72.43 61.15
N ALA A 507 -31.66 -72.78 60.05
CA ALA A 507 -31.90 -72.16 58.75
C ALA A 507 -33.35 -72.34 58.28
N GLY A 508 -33.91 -73.55 58.41
CA GLY A 508 -35.31 -73.79 58.05
C GLY A 508 -36.30 -73.12 58.99
N ARG A 509 -36.01 -73.08 60.31
CA ARG A 509 -36.81 -72.29 61.27
C ARG A 509 -36.79 -70.79 60.94
N ARG A 510 -35.64 -70.24 60.55
CA ARG A 510 -35.52 -68.84 60.12
C ARG A 510 -36.40 -68.51 58.92
N LEU A 511 -36.46 -69.39 57.91
CA LEU A 511 -37.36 -69.23 56.77
C LEU A 511 -38.85 -69.34 57.18
N ASN A 512 -39.18 -70.18 58.16
CA ASN A 512 -40.55 -70.30 58.67
C ASN A 512 -40.99 -69.09 59.51
N ARG A 513 -40.06 -68.40 60.18
CA ARG A 513 -40.31 -67.14 60.88
C ARG A 513 -40.45 -65.98 59.89
N ARG A 514 -41.58 -65.95 59.19
CA ARG A 514 -41.85 -64.98 58.13
C ARG A 514 -43.23 -64.31 58.24
N VAL A 515 -43.39 -63.21 57.55
CA VAL A 515 -44.68 -62.66 57.15
C VAL A 515 -44.72 -62.66 55.63
N GLU A 516 -45.77 -63.26 55.08
CA GLU A 516 -46.06 -63.23 53.65
C GLU A 516 -46.96 -62.04 53.33
N ILE A 517 -46.73 -61.47 52.15
CA ILE A 517 -47.38 -60.26 51.67
C ILE A 517 -48.35 -60.67 50.58
N TYR A 518 -49.57 -60.17 50.65
CA TYR A 518 -50.56 -60.37 49.62
C TYR A 518 -51.23 -59.04 49.27
N LEU A 519 -50.68 -58.38 48.25
CA LEU A 519 -51.25 -57.24 47.57
C LEU A 519 -52.29 -57.72 46.55
N TYR A 520 -53.46 -57.09 46.60
CA TYR A 520 -54.59 -57.36 45.70
C TYR A 520 -55.42 -56.09 45.54
N GLU A 521 -56.17 -55.99 44.46
CA GLU A 521 -57.04 -54.85 44.17
C GLU A 521 -58.45 -55.04 44.76
#